data_AF-A0A7K3KZK8-F1
#
_entry.id   AF-A0A7K3KZK8-F1
#
_cell.length_a   1.000
_cell.length_b   1.000
_cell.length_c   1.000
_cell.angle_alpha   90.00
_cell.angle_beta   90.00
_cell.angle_gamma   90.00
#
_symmetry.space_group_name_H-M   'P 1'
#
loop_
_entity.id
_entity.type
_entity.pdbx_description
1 polymer ?
#
loop_
_entity_poly.entity_id
_entity_poly.type
_entity_poly.pdbx_seq_one_letter_code
_entity_poly.pdbx_strand_id
1 'polypeptide(L)'
;MEPRAEASKSASARSAEAEAAQGAPGAAGARDAGAPDAADSGAAGARDAGAAEGARGAGIAAPAQDAGARRFAIGFDSTRCVKCWACEVACRQWSGLAADAPARRWVREEVRGTFPRVERVFVSEGCRHCADAPCVAACAFGALGQRADGRVTVDAARCAGCGRCAAACPHAVPRFTASGVMDKCDGCFAAGVPDGAAPHCVTTCPTGALAFFGLADESGGLEGTAADGPSCASAAAPGESECAPRGAADAPAGREGARRAEGLLPGEGEGSASSSPLCNAAGGLRAAARSAWGGGRADGAARPAERTAPGVSADELADAYGLLAALVMREVPAAFLAALRDNLPAAPEPLAAYARSLQGADLDREAEELAVDFATVLLGMSPHPVFPYESAYADGDRLLMRPVRDDVVRAYAAAGFAVDPALCLPEDHLAFELAFVSYLARCEADAWAAGDEATAAQAAARRAAFERDHLGSWVPRFAADWARASASPFYQALARLLVDLTAPA
;
A
#
# COMPACT_ATOMS: atom_id res chain seq x y z
N MET A 1 83.50 -12.45 -34.17
CA MET A 1 84.75 -12.27 -33.40
C MET A 1 84.33 -12.08 -31.96
N GLU A 2 84.60 -13.06 -31.10
CA GLU A 2 84.21 -13.08 -29.68
C GLU A 2 85.44 -12.76 -28.80
N PRO A 3 85.32 -12.35 -27.52
CA PRO A 3 84.92 -13.31 -26.47
C PRO A 3 84.11 -12.77 -25.25
N ARG A 4 83.38 -13.69 -24.58
CA ARG A 4 83.18 -13.83 -23.09
C ARG A 4 82.52 -12.66 -22.30
N ALA A 5 81.40 -12.88 -21.57
CA ALA A 5 81.18 -13.65 -20.32
C ALA A 5 81.59 -12.86 -19.04
N GLU A 6 80.96 -12.98 -17.86
CA GLU A 6 80.06 -14.00 -17.25
C GLU A 6 78.77 -13.33 -16.66
N ALA A 7 77.57 -13.95 -16.65
CA ALA A 7 76.99 -14.91 -15.68
C ALA A 7 76.79 -14.36 -14.24
N SER A 8 75.81 -14.75 -13.41
CA SER A 8 74.64 -15.68 -13.44
C SER A 8 73.62 -15.20 -12.37
N LYS A 9 72.38 -15.67 -12.07
CA LYS A 9 71.51 -16.88 -12.16
C LYS A 9 70.03 -16.36 -12.05
N SER A 10 68.90 -17.09 -12.09
CA SER A 10 68.43 -18.43 -12.53
C SER A 10 66.89 -18.33 -12.61
N ALA A 11 66.20 -18.68 -13.71
CA ALA A 11 65.68 -20.02 -14.06
C ALA A 11 64.80 -20.67 -12.97
N SER A 12 63.61 -21.26 -13.22
CA SER A 12 62.77 -21.50 -14.43
C SER A 12 61.32 -21.74 -13.97
N ALA A 13 60.22 -21.31 -14.63
CA ALA A 13 59.64 -21.65 -15.95
C ALA A 13 58.72 -22.90 -16.00
N ARG A 14 57.40 -22.64 -16.17
CA ARG A 14 56.34 -23.41 -16.89
C ARG A 14 55.79 -24.76 -16.35
N SER A 15 54.53 -24.67 -15.89
CA SER A 15 53.31 -25.36 -16.41
C SER A 15 53.25 -26.89 -16.65
N ALA A 16 52.44 -27.57 -15.84
CA ALA A 16 51.58 -28.75 -16.13
C ALA A 16 50.45 -28.76 -15.07
N GLU A 17 49.16 -28.88 -15.40
CA GLU A 17 48.37 -30.14 -15.45
C GLU A 17 48.50 -30.97 -14.15
N ALA A 18 47.53 -30.99 -13.22
CA ALA A 18 46.14 -31.47 -13.27
C ALA A 18 45.97 -32.95 -12.90
N GLU A 19 45.35 -33.24 -11.74
CA GLU A 19 44.45 -34.39 -11.53
C GLU A 19 43.63 -34.22 -10.24
N ALA A 20 42.57 -35.02 -10.05
CA ALA A 20 41.61 -34.88 -8.96
C ALA A 20 41.72 -36.03 -7.92
N ALA A 21 41.64 -35.70 -6.63
CA ALA A 21 41.62 -36.67 -5.54
C ALA A 21 40.40 -36.47 -4.62
N GLN A 22 39.62 -37.53 -4.47
CA GLN A 22 38.39 -37.62 -3.68
C GLN A 22 38.67 -37.50 -2.18
N GLY A 23 37.74 -36.94 -1.37
CA GLY A 23 37.85 -37.03 0.09
C GLY A 23 37.00 -36.07 0.92
N ALA A 24 35.76 -36.46 1.22
CA ALA A 24 35.03 -36.03 2.42
C ALA A 24 34.93 -37.22 3.39
N PRO A 25 34.51 -37.08 4.68
CA PRO A 25 34.08 -35.88 5.39
C PRO A 25 34.84 -35.65 6.73
N GLY A 26 34.49 -34.59 7.47
CA GLY A 26 34.91 -34.43 8.88
C GLY A 26 34.39 -33.13 9.51
N ALA A 27 33.60 -33.23 10.58
CA ALA A 27 33.00 -32.08 11.25
C ALA A 27 33.58 -31.87 12.65
N ALA A 28 33.91 -30.61 13.00
CA ALA A 28 33.76 -29.98 14.33
C ALA A 28 34.42 -28.59 14.39
N GLY A 29 33.94 -27.69 15.27
CA GLY A 29 34.91 -27.10 16.21
C GLY A 29 35.17 -25.59 16.32
N ALA A 30 34.21 -24.70 16.07
CA ALA A 30 34.02 -23.43 16.83
C ALA A 30 35.14 -22.33 16.84
N ARG A 31 34.80 -21.22 17.54
CA ARG A 31 35.59 -20.01 17.89
C ARG A 31 35.72 -18.98 16.75
N ASP A 32 35.26 -17.72 16.88
CA ASP A 32 35.44 -16.67 17.90
C ASP A 32 36.66 -15.76 17.60
N ALA A 33 36.51 -14.46 17.91
CA ALA A 33 37.26 -13.30 17.38
C ALA A 33 37.12 -13.06 15.84
N GLY A 34 37.19 -11.83 15.34
CA GLY A 34 37.28 -10.53 16.03
C GLY A 34 37.24 -9.37 15.02
N ALA A 35 36.92 -8.16 15.48
CA ALA A 35 36.91 -6.96 14.63
C ALA A 35 38.32 -6.36 14.47
N PRO A 36 38.66 -5.75 13.31
CA PRO A 36 39.82 -4.89 13.14
C PRO A 36 39.45 -3.40 13.27
N ASP A 37 40.20 -2.66 14.10
CA ASP A 37 40.19 -1.20 14.12
C ASP A 37 40.91 -0.61 12.89
N ALA A 38 40.48 0.58 12.44
CA ALA A 38 41.23 1.40 11.50
C ALA A 38 40.95 2.91 11.68
N ALA A 39 41.90 3.61 12.32
CA ALA A 39 42.07 5.07 12.22
C ALA A 39 43.20 5.36 11.20
N ASP A 40 43.43 6.56 10.65
CA ASP A 40 42.92 7.92 10.89
C ASP A 40 43.09 8.77 9.59
N SER A 41 42.74 10.08 9.65
CA SER A 41 43.31 11.20 8.88
C SER A 41 42.69 11.63 7.53
N GLY A 42 41.59 12.39 7.67
CA GLY A 42 41.25 13.67 7.02
C GLY A 42 41.88 14.17 5.70
N ALA A 43 41.00 14.71 4.84
CA ALA A 43 41.20 15.97 4.11
C ALA A 43 39.83 16.60 3.75
N ALA A 44 39.75 17.93 3.61
CA ALA A 44 38.50 18.64 3.30
C ALA A 44 38.26 18.79 1.79
N GLY A 45 36.99 18.84 1.37
CA GLY A 45 36.60 19.05 -0.03
C GLY A 45 35.14 19.48 -0.17
N ALA A 46 34.86 20.78 0.04
CA ALA A 46 33.52 21.34 -0.17
C ALA A 46 33.14 21.36 -1.66
N ARG A 47 31.87 21.08 -1.97
CA ARG A 47 31.23 21.31 -3.27
C ARG A 47 29.78 21.72 -3.06
N ASP A 48 29.33 22.72 -3.80
CA ASP A 48 27.99 23.29 -3.67
C ASP A 48 26.89 22.31 -4.09
N ALA A 49 25.82 22.26 -3.29
CA ALA A 49 24.53 21.73 -3.72
C ALA A 49 23.68 22.89 -4.25
N GLY A 50 23.57 23.00 -5.58
CA GLY A 50 22.75 24.02 -6.22
C GLY A 50 21.26 23.83 -5.90
N ALA A 51 20.56 24.93 -5.58
CA ALA A 51 19.14 24.89 -5.25
C ALA A 51 18.27 24.57 -6.48
N ALA A 52 17.21 23.79 -6.26
CA ALA A 52 16.12 23.57 -7.23
C ALA A 52 14.79 23.93 -6.55
N GLU A 53 14.25 25.12 -6.84
CA GLU A 53 12.91 25.52 -6.42
C GLU A 53 11.86 25.04 -7.43
N GLY A 54 10.71 24.50 -6.99
CA GLY A 54 9.60 24.28 -7.93
C GLY A 54 8.49 23.28 -7.63
N ALA A 55 7.92 23.22 -6.40
CA ALA A 55 6.54 22.73 -6.20
C ALA A 55 6.05 23.03 -4.77
N ARG A 56 5.08 23.93 -4.59
CA ARG A 56 4.45 24.18 -3.28
C ARG A 56 3.09 23.51 -3.18
N GLY A 57 3.07 22.25 -2.72
CA GLY A 57 1.84 21.63 -2.21
C GLY A 57 1.39 22.31 -0.92
N ALA A 58 0.09 22.49 -0.73
CA ALA A 58 -0.50 23.17 0.44
C ALA A 58 -0.50 22.25 1.68
N GLY A 59 0.67 21.94 2.21
CA GLY A 59 0.80 21.43 3.58
C GLY A 59 0.37 22.47 4.61
N ILE A 60 0.00 22.03 5.81
CA ILE A 60 -0.09 22.93 6.97
C ILE A 60 1.31 23.50 7.15
N ALA A 61 1.48 24.81 6.92
CA ALA A 61 2.78 25.44 6.98
C ALA A 61 3.34 25.31 8.40
N ALA A 62 4.46 24.60 8.55
CA ALA A 62 5.19 24.59 9.80
C ALA A 62 5.65 26.04 10.07
N PRO A 63 5.25 26.66 11.21
CA PRO A 63 5.80 27.96 11.57
C PRO A 63 7.31 27.85 11.76
N ALA A 64 8.03 28.95 11.55
CA ALA A 64 9.47 28.99 11.71
C ALA A 64 9.88 28.47 13.12
N GLN A 65 11.02 27.79 13.21
CA GLN A 65 11.50 27.17 14.44
C GLN A 65 11.86 28.25 15.49
N ASP A 66 10.89 28.60 16.34
CA ASP A 66 11.12 29.47 17.49
C ASP A 66 11.87 28.70 18.59
N ALA A 67 13.14 29.07 18.80
CA ALA A 67 13.98 28.53 19.86
C ALA A 67 13.52 28.92 21.28
N GLY A 68 12.49 29.77 21.42
CA GLY A 68 11.83 30.11 22.67
C GLY A 68 10.68 29.19 23.10
N ALA A 69 10.21 28.28 22.24
CA ALA A 69 9.00 27.47 22.49
C ALA A 69 9.16 26.51 23.67
N ARG A 70 8.48 26.80 24.79
CA ARG A 70 8.61 26.03 26.05
C ARG A 70 7.76 24.76 26.11
N ARG A 71 6.78 24.60 25.20
CA ARG A 71 5.91 23.41 25.15
C ARG A 71 5.69 23.01 23.69
N PHE A 72 5.23 21.78 23.48
CA PHE A 72 4.86 21.27 22.15
C PHE A 72 3.44 20.72 22.13
N ALA A 73 2.89 20.60 20.93
CA ALA A 73 1.72 19.80 20.64
C ALA A 73 2.01 18.81 19.49
N ILE A 74 1.33 17.67 19.51
CA ILE A 74 1.15 16.83 18.32
C ILE A 74 -0.30 16.98 17.89
N GLY A 75 -0.55 17.74 16.83
CA GLY A 75 -1.86 17.82 16.20
C GLY A 75 -2.16 16.55 15.41
N PHE A 76 -3.44 16.24 15.28
CA PHE A 76 -3.93 15.11 14.50
C PHE A 76 -5.14 15.53 13.66
N ASP A 77 -5.10 15.20 12.37
CA ASP A 77 -6.17 15.43 11.41
C ASP A 77 -6.75 14.08 10.97
N SER A 78 -7.99 13.79 11.39
CA SER A 78 -8.70 12.56 11.03
C SER A 78 -9.07 12.50 9.54
N THR A 79 -9.22 13.64 8.85
CA THR A 79 -9.61 13.67 7.43
C THR A 79 -8.47 13.21 6.51
N ARG A 80 -7.22 13.34 6.99
CA ARG A 80 -5.99 12.91 6.28
C ARG A 80 -5.49 11.53 6.73
N CYS A 81 -6.09 10.93 7.76
CA CYS A 81 -5.58 9.68 8.35
C CYS A 81 -6.07 8.45 7.59
N VAL A 82 -5.26 7.91 6.68
CA VAL A 82 -5.62 6.74 5.84
C VAL A 82 -5.37 5.37 6.51
N LYS A 83 -5.30 5.30 7.84
CA LYS A 83 -5.02 4.06 8.62
C LYS A 83 -3.81 3.23 8.12
N CYS A 84 -2.76 3.89 7.62
CA CYS A 84 -1.57 3.22 7.07
C CYS A 84 -0.64 2.53 8.09
N TRP A 85 -0.97 2.56 9.39
CA TRP A 85 -0.19 2.00 10.52
C TRP A 85 1.27 2.50 10.69
N ALA A 86 1.84 3.24 9.74
CA ALA A 86 3.24 3.69 9.73
C ALA A 86 3.66 4.45 11.01
N CYS A 87 2.75 5.25 11.58
CA CYS A 87 2.98 5.95 12.84
C CYS A 87 3.11 5.00 14.06
N GLU A 88 2.51 3.80 14.01
CA GLU A 88 2.73 2.75 15.03
C GLU A 88 4.03 1.99 14.79
N VAL A 89 4.35 1.65 13.54
CA VAL A 89 5.58 0.90 13.18
C VAL A 89 6.80 1.69 13.61
N ALA A 90 6.85 2.98 13.25
CA ALA A 90 7.85 3.92 13.76
C ALA A 90 7.83 4.00 15.29
N CYS A 91 6.65 4.04 15.91
CA CYS A 91 6.54 4.08 17.36
C CYS A 91 7.10 2.83 18.05
N ARG A 92 6.94 1.63 17.49
CA ARG A 92 7.53 0.38 18.01
C ARG A 92 9.04 0.39 17.85
N GLN A 93 9.50 0.57 16.60
CA GLN A 93 10.91 0.57 16.21
C GLN A 93 11.75 1.54 17.04
N TRP A 94 11.39 2.83 17.05
CA TRP A 94 12.17 3.87 17.75
C TRP A 94 11.99 3.87 19.27
N SER A 95 11.02 3.12 19.81
CA SER A 95 10.86 2.89 21.25
C SER A 95 11.53 1.61 21.76
N GLY A 96 12.13 0.79 20.88
CA GLY A 96 12.68 -0.52 21.25
C GLY A 96 11.61 -1.53 21.70
N LEU A 97 10.37 -1.39 21.23
CA LEU A 97 9.28 -2.32 21.56
C LEU A 97 9.31 -3.52 20.61
N ALA A 98 8.90 -4.70 21.11
CA ALA A 98 8.74 -5.89 20.29
C ALA A 98 7.65 -5.68 19.22
N ALA A 99 7.72 -6.44 18.12
CA ALA A 99 6.83 -6.27 16.97
C ALA A 99 5.35 -6.54 17.30
N ASP A 100 5.09 -7.47 18.21
CA ASP A 100 3.79 -7.86 18.76
C ASP A 100 3.30 -6.95 19.91
N ALA A 101 4.19 -6.13 20.48
CA ALA A 101 3.84 -5.25 21.58
C ALA A 101 2.92 -4.09 21.14
N PRO A 102 2.02 -3.61 22.02
CA PRO A 102 1.19 -2.44 21.71
C PRO A 102 2.05 -1.18 21.57
N ALA A 103 1.86 -0.45 20.48
CA ALA A 103 2.55 0.82 20.25
C ALA A 103 2.07 1.92 21.22
N ARG A 104 3.00 2.77 21.66
CA ARG A 104 2.72 3.93 22.56
C ARG A 104 1.85 5.03 21.92
N ARG A 105 1.72 5.00 20.59
CA ARG A 105 0.72 5.70 19.77
C ARG A 105 0.11 4.66 18.83
N TRP A 106 -1.22 4.61 18.73
CA TRP A 106 -1.95 3.61 17.97
C TRP A 106 -3.05 4.24 17.11
N VAL A 107 -3.51 3.53 16.06
CA VAL A 107 -4.63 3.97 15.21
C VAL A 107 -5.88 3.15 15.54
N ARG A 108 -6.92 3.83 16.01
CA ARG A 108 -8.26 3.26 16.24
C ARG A 108 -9.15 3.57 15.03
N GLU A 109 -10.05 2.65 14.72
CA GLU A 109 -11.12 2.84 13.75
C GLU A 109 -12.47 2.94 14.49
N GLU A 110 -13.29 3.90 14.09
CA GLU A 110 -14.71 3.96 14.42
C GLU A 110 -15.53 3.73 13.15
N VAL A 111 -16.46 2.78 13.19
CA VAL A 111 -17.47 2.63 12.14
C VAL A 111 -18.77 3.26 12.64
N ARG A 112 -19.36 4.14 11.84
CA ARG A 112 -20.57 4.90 12.16
C ARG A 112 -21.63 4.69 11.09
N GLY A 113 -22.89 5.00 11.41
CA GLY A 113 -24.02 4.86 10.48
C GLY A 113 -24.58 3.45 10.38
N THR A 114 -25.22 3.13 9.26
CA THR A 114 -25.91 1.84 9.02
C THR A 114 -25.93 1.55 7.52
N PHE A 115 -25.61 0.31 7.14
CA PHE A 115 -25.53 -0.12 5.74
C PHE A 115 -26.78 0.30 4.92
N PRO A 116 -26.64 0.87 3.71
CA PRO A 116 -25.40 1.08 2.96
C PRO A 116 -24.65 2.38 3.30
N ARG A 117 -25.16 3.22 4.21
CA ARG A 117 -24.53 4.50 4.61
C ARG A 117 -23.71 4.31 5.89
N VAL A 118 -22.52 3.76 5.73
CA VAL A 118 -21.51 3.62 6.80
C VAL A 118 -20.35 4.59 6.58
N GLU A 119 -19.83 5.15 7.66
CA GLU A 119 -18.66 6.03 7.67
C GLU A 119 -17.54 5.34 8.48
N ARG A 120 -16.28 5.45 8.03
CA ARG A 120 -15.10 4.91 8.71
C ARG A 120 -14.20 6.09 9.13
N VAL A 121 -14.15 6.36 10.44
CA VAL A 121 -13.33 7.45 11.01
C VAL A 121 -12.09 6.85 11.65
N PHE A 122 -10.91 7.34 11.25
CA PHE A 122 -9.63 6.86 11.75
C PHE A 122 -9.03 7.87 12.74
N VAL A 123 -8.54 7.40 13.89
CA VAL A 123 -8.06 8.25 15.00
C VAL A 123 -6.70 7.77 15.50
N SER A 124 -5.66 8.61 15.41
CA SER A 124 -4.34 8.32 15.98
C SER A 124 -4.27 8.81 17.43
N GLU A 125 -4.49 7.89 18.37
CA GLU A 125 -4.42 8.14 19.81
C GLU A 125 -3.01 7.94 20.37
N GLY A 126 -2.68 8.67 21.44
CA GLY A 126 -1.40 8.61 22.12
C GLY A 126 -1.34 9.56 23.31
N CYS A 127 -0.19 9.67 23.96
CA CYS A 127 -0.06 10.64 25.06
C CYS A 127 -0.18 12.06 24.53
N ARG A 128 -1.09 12.85 25.11
CA ARG A 128 -1.31 14.27 24.75
C ARG A 128 -0.40 15.25 25.52
N HIS A 129 0.51 14.72 26.35
CA HIS A 129 1.50 15.46 27.15
C HIS A 129 0.91 16.71 27.84
N CYS A 130 -0.25 16.51 28.47
CA CYS A 130 -1.19 17.56 28.86
C CYS A 130 -0.57 18.70 29.68
N ALA A 131 -1.11 19.91 29.49
CA ALA A 131 -0.60 21.15 30.08
C ALA A 131 -0.71 21.17 31.62
N ASP A 132 -1.87 20.74 32.14
CA ASP A 132 -2.00 20.11 33.45
C ASP A 132 -2.09 18.59 33.21
N ALA A 133 -1.40 17.79 34.03
CA ALA A 133 -1.20 16.36 33.80
C ALA A 133 -1.68 15.54 35.02
N PRO A 134 -2.97 15.15 35.07
CA PRO A 134 -3.53 14.40 36.19
C PRO A 134 -2.80 13.08 36.51
N CYS A 135 -2.19 12.44 35.50
CA CYS A 135 -1.37 11.24 35.71
C CYS A 135 -0.05 11.51 36.47
N VAL A 136 0.51 12.71 36.36
CA VAL A 136 1.66 13.17 37.18
C VAL A 136 1.18 13.45 38.60
N ALA A 137 0.10 14.21 38.77
CA ALA A 137 -0.47 14.53 40.08
C ALA A 137 -0.88 13.28 40.88
N ALA A 138 -1.42 12.25 40.22
CA ALA A 138 -1.76 10.97 40.84
C ALA A 138 -0.56 10.07 41.19
N CYS A 139 0.67 10.44 40.79
CA CYS A 139 1.86 9.62 40.95
C CYS A 139 2.54 9.80 42.32
N ALA A 140 1.94 9.21 43.35
CA ALA A 140 2.45 9.22 44.73
C ALA A 140 3.87 8.64 44.94
N PHE A 141 4.51 8.09 43.90
CA PHE A 141 5.90 7.60 43.93
C PHE A 141 6.90 8.51 43.19
N GLY A 142 6.45 9.63 42.61
CA GLY A 142 7.32 10.53 41.84
C GLY A 142 7.94 9.89 40.59
N ALA A 143 7.30 8.86 40.03
CA ALA A 143 7.74 8.12 38.85
C ALA A 143 7.27 8.75 37.53
N LEU A 144 6.25 9.60 37.55
CA LEU A 144 5.85 10.45 36.42
C LEU A 144 6.28 11.88 36.73
N GLY A 145 6.77 12.58 35.71
CA GLY A 145 7.12 14.00 35.78
C GLY A 145 6.90 14.68 34.44
N GLN A 146 6.83 16.01 34.44
CA GLN A 146 6.83 16.82 33.23
C GLN A 146 8.18 17.52 33.08
N ARG A 147 8.80 17.36 31.90
CA ARG A 147 10.02 18.06 31.51
C ARG A 147 9.74 19.54 31.19
N ALA A 148 10.81 20.34 31.12
CA ALA A 148 10.75 21.77 30.80
C ALA A 148 10.22 22.08 29.38
N ASP A 149 10.24 21.10 28.48
CA ASP A 149 9.66 21.13 27.12
C ASP A 149 8.16 20.71 27.09
N GLY A 150 7.56 20.45 28.26
CA GLY A 150 6.19 19.91 28.38
C GLY A 150 6.07 18.38 28.22
N ARG A 151 7.11 17.65 27.79
CA ARG A 151 7.06 16.18 27.66
C ARG A 151 6.87 15.55 29.04
N VAL A 152 5.66 15.04 29.29
CA VAL A 152 5.43 14.11 30.41
C VAL A 152 6.20 12.80 30.13
N THR A 153 7.08 12.38 31.05
CA THR A 153 7.92 11.16 30.94
C THR A 153 7.69 10.20 32.13
N VAL A 154 8.37 9.05 32.14
CA VAL A 154 8.37 8.09 33.26
C VAL A 154 9.80 7.69 33.66
N ASP A 155 10.07 7.69 34.95
CA ASP A 155 11.21 7.02 35.58
C ASP A 155 10.77 5.59 35.95
N ALA A 156 11.28 4.62 35.18
CA ALA A 156 10.96 3.20 35.37
C ALA A 156 11.42 2.67 36.74
N ALA A 157 12.53 3.16 37.29
CA ALA A 157 13.10 2.68 38.55
C ALA A 157 12.27 3.10 39.78
N ARG A 158 11.46 4.17 39.66
CA ARG A 158 10.51 4.62 40.69
C ARG A 158 9.11 4.01 40.53
N CYS A 159 8.84 3.32 39.42
CA CYS A 159 7.48 2.96 39.04
C CYS A 159 6.96 1.70 39.74
N ALA A 160 6.33 1.86 40.91
CA ALA A 160 5.72 0.78 41.69
C ALA A 160 4.39 0.21 41.13
N GLY A 161 4.15 0.29 39.80
CA GLY A 161 3.05 -0.36 39.07
C GLY A 161 1.59 -0.06 39.49
N CYS A 162 1.37 0.85 40.44
CA CYS A 162 0.13 0.97 41.23
C CYS A 162 -1.17 1.41 40.50
N GLY A 163 -1.24 1.44 39.18
CA GLY A 163 -2.45 1.75 38.39
C GLY A 163 -2.98 3.19 38.44
N ARG A 164 -2.70 3.98 39.50
CA ARG A 164 -3.31 5.30 39.76
C ARG A 164 -3.22 6.29 38.60
N CYS A 165 -2.09 6.33 37.90
CA CYS A 165 -1.89 7.19 36.74
C CYS A 165 -2.76 6.83 35.52
N ALA A 166 -3.18 5.57 35.41
CA ALA A 166 -4.10 5.12 34.36
C ALA A 166 -5.54 5.56 34.68
N ALA A 167 -5.99 5.35 35.92
CA ALA A 167 -7.29 5.81 36.40
C ALA A 167 -7.45 7.34 36.34
N ALA A 168 -6.37 8.09 36.53
CA ALA A 168 -6.35 9.54 36.40
C ALA A 168 -6.26 10.06 34.95
N CYS A 169 -6.02 9.21 33.94
CA CYS A 169 -5.80 9.67 32.56
C CYS A 169 -7.11 9.72 31.76
N PRO A 170 -7.64 10.91 31.38
CA PRO A 170 -8.91 11.03 30.64
C PRO A 170 -8.85 10.50 29.19
N HIS A 171 -7.69 10.02 28.75
CA HIS A 171 -7.49 9.43 27.42
C HIS A 171 -7.07 7.94 27.51
N ALA A 172 -7.10 7.35 28.71
CA ALA A 172 -6.73 5.95 28.97
C ALA A 172 -5.39 5.51 28.32
N VAL A 173 -4.40 6.40 28.30
CA VAL A 173 -3.11 6.18 27.60
C VAL A 173 -2.14 5.25 28.34
N PRO A 174 -1.96 5.34 29.68
CA PRO A 174 -1.01 4.47 30.38
C PRO A 174 -1.26 2.98 30.15
N ARG A 175 -0.19 2.25 29.83
CA ARG A 175 -0.12 0.79 29.77
C ARG A 175 0.85 0.30 30.84
N PHE A 176 0.91 -1.00 31.04
CA PHE A 176 1.88 -1.61 31.95
C PHE A 176 2.57 -2.78 31.25
N THR A 177 3.88 -2.92 31.46
CA THR A 177 4.67 -4.05 30.96
C THR A 177 4.32 -5.34 31.72
N ALA A 178 4.79 -6.48 31.24
CA ALA A 178 4.72 -7.75 31.98
C ALA A 178 5.43 -7.68 33.36
N SER A 179 6.38 -6.76 33.54
CA SER A 179 7.05 -6.46 34.82
C SER A 179 6.29 -5.46 35.71
N GLY A 180 5.10 -5.01 35.31
CA GLY A 180 4.28 -4.04 36.05
C GLY A 180 4.76 -2.60 35.99
N VAL A 181 5.78 -2.28 35.17
CA VAL A 181 6.25 -0.90 34.96
C VAL A 181 5.29 -0.19 34.03
N MET A 182 4.93 1.06 34.33
CA MET A 182 4.04 1.86 33.49
C MET A 182 4.78 2.34 32.24
N ASP A 183 4.18 2.11 31.07
CA ASP A 183 4.68 2.59 29.79
C ASP A 183 3.64 3.47 29.06
N LYS A 184 4.13 4.47 28.33
CA LYS A 184 3.34 5.40 27.51
C LYS A 184 4.25 6.16 26.54
N CYS A 185 3.66 6.89 25.59
CA CYS A 185 4.44 7.82 24.76
C CYS A 185 5.11 8.90 25.62
N ASP A 186 6.38 9.16 25.34
CA ASP A 186 7.30 10.06 26.02
C ASP A 186 7.69 11.27 25.15
N GLY A 187 7.13 11.38 23.94
CA GLY A 187 7.51 12.38 22.93
C GLY A 187 8.80 12.04 22.18
N CYS A 188 9.17 10.75 22.11
CA CYS A 188 10.43 10.22 21.56
C CYS A 188 11.70 10.72 22.29
N PHE A 189 11.57 11.13 23.55
CA PHE A 189 12.70 11.60 24.37
C PHE A 189 13.74 10.48 24.61
N ALA A 190 13.30 9.28 25.00
CA ALA A 190 14.17 8.11 25.18
C ALA A 190 14.71 7.55 23.85
N ALA A 191 14.13 7.95 22.71
CA ALA A 191 14.63 7.64 21.38
C ALA A 191 15.73 8.63 20.90
N GLY A 192 16.07 9.63 21.72
CA GLY A 192 17.11 10.62 21.40
C GLY A 192 16.65 11.76 20.47
N VAL A 193 15.34 11.92 20.23
CA VAL A 193 14.83 13.06 19.46
C VAL A 193 15.09 14.37 20.23
N PRO A 194 15.77 15.37 19.64
CA PRO A 194 16.09 16.62 20.32
C PRO A 194 14.88 17.40 20.84
N ASP A 195 15.15 18.35 21.73
CA ASP A 195 14.15 19.33 22.16
C ASP A 195 13.83 20.27 21.00
N GLY A 196 12.53 20.53 20.77
CA GLY A 196 12.03 21.23 19.58
C GLY A 196 11.98 20.41 18.28
N ALA A 197 12.47 19.16 18.26
CA ALA A 197 12.41 18.29 17.08
C ALA A 197 11.15 17.40 17.05
N ALA A 198 10.65 17.13 15.84
CA ALA A 198 9.44 16.34 15.62
C ALA A 198 9.66 14.84 15.95
N PRO A 199 8.78 14.19 16.73
CA PRO A 199 8.84 12.75 17.00
C PRO A 199 8.71 11.89 15.74
N HIS A 200 9.34 10.70 15.73
CA HIS A 200 9.36 9.81 14.55
C HIS A 200 7.96 9.46 14.00
N CYS A 201 6.96 9.31 14.87
CA CYS A 201 5.58 9.05 14.43
C CYS A 201 4.93 10.20 13.65
N VAL A 202 5.47 11.42 13.75
CA VAL A 202 5.10 12.60 12.95
C VAL A 202 5.89 12.59 11.64
N THR A 203 7.22 12.45 11.69
CA THR A 203 8.09 12.48 10.49
C THR A 203 7.81 11.32 9.52
N THR A 204 7.29 10.20 10.01
CA THR A 204 6.92 9.02 9.21
C THR A 204 5.44 9.03 8.77
N CYS A 205 4.68 10.11 8.99
CA CYS A 205 3.27 10.18 8.57
C CYS A 205 3.14 10.62 7.09
N PRO A 206 2.85 9.71 6.14
CA PRO A 206 2.97 10.01 4.70
C PRO A 206 1.94 11.03 4.22
N THR A 207 0.76 11.06 4.82
CA THR A 207 -0.34 11.98 4.46
C THR A 207 -0.29 13.30 5.23
N GLY A 208 0.66 13.51 6.14
CA GLY A 208 0.69 14.68 7.01
C GLY A 208 -0.46 14.77 8.02
N ALA A 209 -1.14 13.65 8.32
CA ALA A 209 -2.23 13.58 9.31
C ALA A 209 -1.77 13.76 10.76
N LEU A 210 -0.47 13.68 11.02
CA LEU A 210 0.16 14.07 12.29
C LEU A 210 1.10 15.24 12.01
N ALA A 211 1.04 16.26 12.86
CA ALA A 211 1.88 17.45 12.76
C ALA A 211 2.42 17.85 14.15
N PHE A 212 3.63 18.39 14.19
CA PHE A 212 4.31 18.81 15.42
C PHE A 212 4.43 20.33 15.46
N PHE A 213 4.06 20.93 16.59
CA PHE A 213 4.02 22.37 16.76
C PHE A 213 4.70 22.76 18.08
N GLY A 214 5.48 23.85 18.06
CA GLY A 214 5.80 24.58 19.28
C GLY A 214 4.57 25.36 19.76
N LEU A 215 4.38 25.45 21.07
CA LEU A 215 3.38 26.32 21.70
C LEU A 215 4.11 27.49 22.37
N ALA A 216 3.64 28.71 22.11
CA ALA A 216 4.06 29.91 22.81
C ALA A 216 3.43 29.99 24.21
N ASP A 217 4.04 30.76 25.12
CA ASP A 217 3.46 31.03 26.44
C ASP A 217 2.24 31.97 26.31
N GLU A 218 1.12 31.58 26.92
CA GLU A 218 -0.22 32.21 26.85
C GLU A 218 -0.21 33.74 27.10
N SER A 219 -0.07 34.51 26.01
CA SER A 219 -0.11 35.98 26.03
C SER A 219 -0.36 36.62 24.65
N GLY A 220 -0.13 35.89 23.56
CA GLY A 220 -0.63 36.20 22.22
C GLY A 220 -1.82 35.31 21.85
N GLY A 221 -2.82 35.86 21.16
CA GLY A 221 -3.97 35.08 20.67
C GLY A 221 -3.59 34.12 19.54
N LEU A 222 -4.50 33.19 19.22
CA LEU A 222 -4.33 32.19 18.16
C LEU A 222 -4.42 32.83 16.75
N GLU A 223 -3.40 33.57 16.34
CA GLU A 223 -3.24 34.02 14.94
C GLU A 223 -2.68 32.89 14.05
N GLY A 224 -3.45 31.81 13.94
CA GLY A 224 -3.35 30.83 12.85
C GLY A 224 -4.66 30.86 12.07
N THR A 225 -4.59 31.09 10.76
CA THR A 225 -5.79 31.30 9.94
C THR A 225 -6.71 30.08 9.96
N ALA A 226 -7.89 30.23 10.59
CA ALA A 226 -8.98 29.29 10.47
C ALA A 226 -9.53 29.32 9.04
N ALA A 227 -9.04 28.43 8.18
CA ALA A 227 -9.78 27.99 7.01
C ALA A 227 -10.95 27.12 7.49
N ASP A 228 -12.13 27.33 6.92
CA ASP A 228 -13.39 26.86 7.52
C ASP A 228 -13.47 25.33 7.71
N GLY A 229 -13.55 24.93 8.99
CA GLY A 229 -13.88 23.58 9.43
C GLY A 229 -14.87 23.63 10.58
N PRO A 230 -15.88 22.74 10.64
CA PRO A 230 -16.94 22.84 11.63
C PRO A 230 -16.42 22.58 13.05
N SER A 231 -16.37 23.63 13.88
CA SER A 231 -15.90 23.49 15.26
C SER A 231 -16.84 22.61 16.08
N CYS A 232 -16.33 21.53 16.67
CA CYS A 232 -17.08 20.59 17.52
C CYS A 232 -17.34 21.12 18.94
N ALA A 233 -17.66 22.42 19.06
CA ALA A 233 -17.83 23.16 20.31
C ALA A 233 -19.23 22.99 20.94
N SER A 234 -19.75 21.76 21.03
CA SER A 234 -21.02 21.47 21.71
C SER A 234 -21.18 19.99 22.13
N ALA A 235 -20.30 19.52 23.02
CA ALA A 235 -20.55 18.32 23.82
C ALA A 235 -21.00 18.73 25.23
N ALA A 236 -22.28 18.53 25.57
CA ALA A 236 -22.79 18.73 26.92
C ALA A 236 -22.20 17.68 27.89
N ALA A 237 -22.22 17.98 29.20
CA ALA A 237 -21.71 17.08 30.23
C ALA A 237 -22.44 15.71 30.20
N PRO A 238 -21.74 14.60 30.47
CA PRO A 238 -22.33 13.26 30.43
C PRO A 238 -23.37 13.09 31.54
N GLY A 239 -24.64 12.96 31.14
CA GLY A 239 -25.68 12.43 32.01
C GLY A 239 -25.51 10.92 32.19
N GLU A 240 -25.70 10.43 33.41
CA GLU A 240 -25.51 9.03 33.77
C GLU A 240 -26.57 8.14 33.10
N SER A 241 -26.14 7.07 32.44
CA SER A 241 -26.99 5.90 32.20
C SER A 241 -26.15 4.63 32.16
N GLU A 242 -26.54 3.66 32.97
CA GLU A 242 -25.86 2.36 33.08
C GLU A 242 -26.23 1.45 31.91
N CYS A 243 -25.24 0.77 31.32
CA CYS A 243 -25.49 -0.48 30.62
C CYS A 243 -24.29 -1.42 30.77
N ALA A 244 -24.31 -2.23 31.84
CA ALA A 244 -23.34 -3.31 32.03
C ALA A 244 -23.50 -4.41 30.96
N PRO A 245 -22.41 -5.09 30.54
CA PRO A 245 -22.47 -6.06 29.46
C PRO A 245 -23.29 -7.29 29.84
N ARG A 246 -24.26 -7.65 29.00
CA ARG A 246 -24.87 -8.99 28.95
C ARG A 246 -24.30 -9.73 27.74
N GLY A 247 -23.84 -10.96 27.94
CA GLY A 247 -23.23 -11.77 26.88
C GLY A 247 -24.08 -12.95 26.44
N ALA A 248 -23.66 -13.52 25.30
CA ALA A 248 -24.08 -14.80 24.69
C ALA A 248 -25.52 -14.91 24.10
N ALA A 249 -25.64 -15.77 23.08
CA ALA A 249 -26.86 -16.28 22.42
C ALA A 249 -27.77 -15.20 21.78
N ASP A 250 -28.10 -15.18 20.47
CA ASP A 250 -28.28 -16.24 19.48
C ASP A 250 -28.13 -15.68 18.05
N ALA A 251 -27.63 -16.50 17.11
CA ALA A 251 -27.60 -16.19 15.69
C ALA A 251 -28.65 -17.02 14.92
N PRO A 252 -29.67 -16.42 14.31
CA PRO A 252 -30.66 -17.16 13.53
C PRO A 252 -30.07 -17.63 12.20
N ALA A 253 -30.16 -18.93 11.92
CA ALA A 253 -29.77 -19.51 10.65
C ALA A 253 -30.79 -19.22 9.53
N GLY A 254 -30.33 -19.27 8.28
CA GLY A 254 -31.19 -19.53 7.12
C GLY A 254 -31.54 -18.34 6.21
N ARG A 255 -30.64 -18.04 5.27
CA ARG A 255 -31.00 -17.76 3.86
C ARG A 255 -29.94 -18.33 2.93
N GLU A 256 -30.10 -19.58 2.55
CA GLU A 256 -29.44 -20.16 1.38
C GLU A 256 -29.94 -19.45 0.10
N GLY A 257 -29.11 -19.38 -0.94
CA GLY A 257 -29.49 -18.84 -2.25
C GLY A 257 -28.52 -17.84 -2.88
N ALA A 258 -27.60 -17.26 -2.09
CA ALA A 258 -26.50 -16.49 -2.66
C ALA A 258 -25.45 -17.43 -3.27
N ARG A 259 -25.39 -17.49 -4.62
CA ARG A 259 -24.22 -18.07 -5.31
C ARG A 259 -23.01 -17.20 -4.95
N ARG A 260 -22.04 -17.76 -4.23
CA ARG A 260 -20.72 -17.15 -4.09
C ARG A 260 -20.07 -17.13 -5.48
N ALA A 261 -19.53 -16.00 -5.89
CA ALA A 261 -18.56 -15.97 -6.98
C ALA A 261 -17.26 -16.60 -6.47
N GLU A 262 -17.01 -17.86 -6.83
CA GLU A 262 -15.80 -18.55 -6.40
C GLU A 262 -14.59 -18.04 -7.20
N GLY A 263 -13.69 -17.33 -6.51
CA GLY A 263 -12.27 -17.24 -6.89
C GLY A 263 -11.91 -16.47 -8.16
N LEU A 264 -12.38 -15.21 -8.33
CA LEU A 264 -11.80 -14.33 -9.37
C LEU A 264 -10.44 -13.74 -8.94
N LEU A 265 -10.13 -13.73 -7.64
CA LEU A 265 -8.79 -13.53 -7.07
C LEU A 265 -8.53 -14.61 -6.00
N PRO A 266 -7.74 -15.66 -6.30
CA PRO A 266 -7.45 -16.71 -5.34
C PRO A 266 -6.20 -16.41 -4.49
N GLY A 267 -6.34 -16.58 -3.17
CA GLY A 267 -5.22 -16.96 -2.30
C GLY A 267 -4.74 -18.38 -2.62
N GLU A 268 -3.55 -18.74 -2.16
CA GLU A 268 -2.85 -19.95 -2.63
C GLU A 268 -3.42 -21.23 -2.00
N GLY A 269 -4.39 -21.84 -2.69
CA GLY A 269 -4.97 -23.14 -2.36
C GLY A 269 -4.59 -24.20 -3.41
N GLU A 270 -4.19 -25.39 -2.94
CA GLU A 270 -3.77 -26.51 -3.79
C GLU A 270 -4.97 -27.15 -4.54
N GLY A 271 -5.39 -26.55 -5.66
CA GLY A 271 -6.54 -27.00 -6.44
C GLY A 271 -6.39 -26.81 -7.95
N SER A 272 -5.77 -27.79 -8.63
CA SER A 272 -5.65 -27.93 -10.10
C SER A 272 -5.15 -26.71 -10.89
N ALA A 273 -3.96 -26.80 -11.48
CA ALA A 273 -3.25 -25.71 -12.16
C ALA A 273 -3.84 -25.25 -13.53
N SER A 274 -5.16 -25.31 -13.72
CA SER A 274 -5.85 -24.92 -14.97
C SER A 274 -6.90 -23.81 -14.80
N SER A 275 -7.00 -23.19 -13.63
CA SER A 275 -8.02 -22.18 -13.28
C SER A 275 -7.48 -20.77 -13.00
N SER A 276 -6.15 -20.59 -12.92
CA SER A 276 -5.54 -19.28 -12.69
C SER A 276 -5.72 -18.35 -13.91
N PRO A 277 -6.10 -17.07 -13.74
CA PRO A 277 -6.20 -16.11 -14.84
C PRO A 277 -4.90 -15.96 -15.66
N LEU A 278 -3.74 -16.07 -14.99
CA LEU A 278 -2.43 -16.02 -15.65
C LEU A 278 -2.10 -17.30 -16.46
N CYS A 279 -2.75 -18.43 -16.16
CA CYS A 279 -2.65 -19.66 -16.97
C CYS A 279 -3.55 -19.59 -18.22
N ASN A 280 -4.69 -18.89 -18.13
CA ASN A 280 -5.62 -18.66 -19.24
C ASN A 280 -5.27 -17.43 -20.09
N ALA A 281 -4.04 -16.92 -20.00
CA ALA A 281 -3.55 -15.74 -20.73
C ALA A 281 -3.85 -15.78 -22.25
N ALA A 282 -3.83 -16.96 -22.86
CA ALA A 282 -4.12 -17.14 -24.29
C ALA A 282 -5.56 -16.79 -24.70
N GLY A 283 -6.52 -16.69 -23.77
CA GLY A 283 -7.87 -16.16 -24.01
C GLY A 283 -7.87 -14.63 -23.96
N GLY A 284 -7.43 -14.05 -22.83
CA GLY A 284 -7.42 -12.61 -22.60
C GLY A 284 -6.58 -11.81 -23.60
N LEU A 285 -5.47 -12.39 -24.07
CA LEU A 285 -4.66 -11.81 -25.15
C LEU A 285 -5.45 -11.70 -26.47
N ARG A 286 -6.17 -12.76 -26.87
CA ARG A 286 -6.98 -12.79 -28.12
C ARG A 286 -8.12 -11.78 -28.06
N ALA A 287 -8.71 -11.61 -26.88
CA ALA A 287 -9.78 -10.66 -26.64
C ALA A 287 -9.28 -9.21 -26.75
N ALA A 288 -8.20 -8.86 -26.05
CA ALA A 288 -7.56 -7.55 -26.15
C ALA A 288 -7.09 -7.23 -27.59
N ALA A 289 -6.68 -8.25 -28.35
CA ALA A 289 -6.31 -8.11 -29.76
C ALA A 289 -7.49 -7.81 -30.69
N ARG A 290 -8.73 -8.15 -30.30
CA ARG A 290 -9.96 -7.79 -31.04
C ARG A 290 -10.57 -6.47 -30.58
N SER A 291 -10.51 -6.13 -29.29
CA SER A 291 -11.10 -4.90 -28.77
C SER A 291 -10.37 -3.66 -29.29
N ALA A 292 -9.04 -3.68 -29.36
CA ALA A 292 -8.25 -2.51 -29.70
C ALA A 292 -8.38 -2.07 -31.18
N TRP A 293 -8.51 -3.01 -32.13
CA TRP A 293 -8.52 -2.70 -33.57
C TRP A 293 -9.45 -3.62 -34.38
N GLY A 294 -10.69 -3.18 -34.63
CA GLY A 294 -11.65 -3.92 -35.46
C GLY A 294 -11.25 -4.00 -36.93
N GLY A 295 -10.70 -5.15 -37.38
CA GLY A 295 -10.06 -5.25 -38.70
C GLY A 295 -9.96 -6.63 -39.37
N GLY A 296 -10.66 -7.66 -38.90
CA GLY A 296 -10.54 -9.01 -39.49
C GLY A 296 -11.83 -9.84 -39.45
N ARG A 297 -12.35 -10.22 -40.63
CA ARG A 297 -13.38 -11.28 -40.73
C ARG A 297 -12.69 -12.63 -40.65
N ALA A 298 -13.00 -13.40 -39.62
CA ALA A 298 -12.83 -14.85 -39.63
C ALA A 298 -14.21 -15.47 -39.89
N ASP A 299 -14.36 -16.23 -40.98
CA ASP A 299 -15.64 -16.84 -41.36
C ASP A 299 -15.96 -18.07 -40.49
N GLY A 300 -16.29 -17.81 -39.22
CA GLY A 300 -16.91 -18.75 -38.29
C GLY A 300 -18.33 -18.30 -37.95
N ALA A 301 -19.30 -19.21 -38.06
CA ALA A 301 -20.73 -18.88 -37.96
C ALA A 301 -21.24 -18.73 -36.52
N ALA A 302 -20.76 -17.69 -35.83
CA ALA A 302 -21.38 -17.18 -34.60
C ALA A 302 -22.83 -16.72 -34.87
N ARG A 303 -23.73 -16.84 -33.88
CA ARG A 303 -25.13 -16.46 -34.04
C ARG A 303 -25.29 -14.93 -34.10
N PRO A 304 -26.31 -14.40 -34.82
CA PRO A 304 -26.42 -12.96 -35.06
C PRO A 304 -26.56 -12.06 -33.82
N ALA A 305 -26.88 -12.64 -32.64
CA ALA A 305 -27.10 -11.94 -31.37
C ALA A 305 -25.87 -11.87 -30.45
N GLU A 306 -24.84 -12.70 -30.65
CA GLU A 306 -23.69 -12.88 -29.73
C GLU A 306 -22.68 -11.70 -29.77
N ARG A 307 -23.06 -10.53 -30.30
CA ARG A 307 -22.15 -9.41 -30.57
C ARG A 307 -22.45 -8.18 -29.71
N THR A 308 -21.64 -8.02 -28.68
CA THR A 308 -21.22 -6.70 -28.19
C THR A 308 -20.45 -5.91 -29.26
N ALA A 309 -20.27 -4.61 -29.01
CA ALA A 309 -19.60 -3.70 -29.94
C ALA A 309 -18.14 -4.11 -30.23
N PRO A 310 -17.62 -3.71 -31.40
CA PRO A 310 -17.82 -4.42 -32.66
C PRO A 310 -16.96 -5.69 -32.77
N GLY A 311 -17.48 -6.83 -32.31
CA GLY A 311 -16.95 -8.15 -32.68
C GLY A 311 -16.03 -8.84 -31.68
N VAL A 312 -15.98 -8.36 -30.44
CA VAL A 312 -15.50 -9.13 -29.27
C VAL A 312 -16.71 -9.78 -28.61
N SER A 313 -16.61 -11.03 -28.15
CA SER A 313 -17.69 -11.66 -27.36
C SER A 313 -17.63 -11.23 -25.89
N ALA A 314 -18.73 -11.40 -25.15
CA ALA A 314 -18.75 -11.14 -23.70
C ALA A 314 -17.79 -12.06 -22.91
N ASP A 315 -17.61 -13.31 -23.37
CA ASP A 315 -16.69 -14.28 -22.78
C ASP A 315 -15.22 -13.85 -22.96
N GLU A 316 -14.91 -13.33 -24.15
CA GLU A 316 -13.61 -12.76 -24.47
C GLU A 316 -13.34 -11.48 -23.66
N LEU A 317 -14.31 -10.57 -23.55
CA LEU A 317 -14.18 -9.37 -22.69
C LEU A 317 -13.92 -9.75 -21.24
N ALA A 318 -14.57 -10.81 -20.73
CA ALA A 318 -14.34 -11.31 -19.37
C ALA A 318 -12.88 -11.76 -19.17
N ASP A 319 -12.30 -12.48 -20.14
CA ASP A 319 -10.90 -12.89 -20.12
C ASP A 319 -9.93 -11.70 -20.22
N ALA A 320 -10.20 -10.70 -21.05
CA ALA A 320 -9.35 -9.50 -21.18
C ALA A 320 -9.27 -8.70 -19.88
N TYR A 321 -10.43 -8.38 -19.30
CA TYR A 321 -10.53 -7.64 -18.04
C TYR A 321 -9.98 -8.45 -16.86
N GLY A 322 -10.21 -9.76 -16.82
CA GLY A 322 -9.65 -10.65 -15.79
C GLY A 322 -8.12 -10.77 -15.84
N LEU A 323 -7.55 -10.77 -17.06
CA LEU A 323 -6.10 -10.76 -17.25
C LEU A 323 -5.47 -9.44 -16.78
N LEU A 324 -6.04 -8.29 -17.17
CA LEU A 324 -5.55 -6.99 -16.70
C LEU A 324 -5.69 -6.84 -15.17
N ALA A 325 -6.80 -7.30 -14.58
CA ALA A 325 -6.97 -7.34 -13.12
C ALA A 325 -5.84 -8.11 -12.42
N ALA A 326 -5.48 -9.30 -12.94
CA ALA A 326 -4.38 -10.09 -12.39
C ALA A 326 -3.02 -9.40 -12.52
N LEU A 327 -2.72 -8.80 -13.68
CA LEU A 327 -1.44 -8.12 -13.97
C LEU A 327 -1.26 -6.77 -13.26
N VAL A 328 -2.34 -6.15 -12.79
CA VAL A 328 -2.31 -4.97 -11.89
C VAL A 328 -2.17 -5.39 -10.42
N MET A 329 -2.49 -6.64 -10.07
CA MET A 329 -2.54 -7.13 -8.69
C MET A 329 -1.34 -7.99 -8.27
N ARG A 330 -0.64 -8.63 -9.20
CA ARG A 330 0.47 -9.56 -8.91
C ARG A 330 1.66 -9.30 -9.83
N GLU A 331 2.85 -9.56 -9.29
CA GLU A 331 4.09 -9.63 -10.07
C GLU A 331 4.00 -10.67 -11.20
N VAL A 332 4.75 -10.46 -12.28
CA VAL A 332 4.66 -11.24 -13.52
C VAL A 332 5.64 -12.41 -13.49
N PRO A 333 5.20 -13.67 -13.41
CA PRO A 333 6.10 -14.82 -13.35
C PRO A 333 6.69 -15.13 -14.73
N ALA A 334 7.89 -15.70 -14.77
CA ALA A 334 8.55 -16.17 -15.99
C ALA A 334 7.68 -17.13 -16.84
N ALA A 335 6.82 -17.92 -16.19
CA ALA A 335 5.84 -18.78 -16.85
C ALA A 335 4.79 -17.99 -17.68
N PHE A 336 4.39 -16.79 -17.24
CA PHE A 336 3.53 -15.90 -18.02
C PHE A 336 4.30 -15.30 -19.20
N LEU A 337 5.56 -14.92 -19.01
CA LEU A 337 6.41 -14.41 -20.10
C LEU A 337 6.65 -15.48 -21.18
N ALA A 338 6.82 -16.75 -20.79
CA ALA A 338 6.86 -17.88 -21.73
C ALA A 338 5.53 -18.00 -22.50
N ALA A 339 4.39 -18.02 -21.80
CA ALA A 339 3.07 -18.11 -22.42
C ALA A 339 2.80 -16.95 -23.40
N LEU A 340 3.21 -15.72 -23.05
CA LEU A 340 3.07 -14.52 -23.88
C LEU A 340 3.96 -14.58 -25.13
N ARG A 341 5.24 -14.94 -24.98
CA ARG A 341 6.19 -15.14 -26.09
C ARG A 341 5.69 -16.21 -27.07
N ASP A 342 5.20 -17.33 -26.53
CA ASP A 342 4.81 -18.50 -27.32
C ASP A 342 3.42 -18.33 -27.97
N ASN A 343 2.57 -17.44 -27.44
CA ASN A 343 1.29 -17.03 -28.04
C ASN A 343 1.37 -15.70 -28.82
N LEU A 344 2.56 -15.27 -29.27
CA LEU A 344 2.76 -14.01 -30.00
C LEU A 344 1.70 -13.69 -31.10
N PRO A 345 1.25 -14.63 -31.96
CA PRO A 345 0.23 -14.33 -32.99
C PRO A 345 -1.17 -13.98 -32.44
N ALA A 346 -1.38 -14.14 -31.14
CA ALA A 346 -2.61 -13.85 -30.42
C ALA A 346 -2.47 -12.65 -29.46
N ALA A 347 -1.27 -12.10 -29.29
CA ALA A 347 -1.04 -10.92 -28.45
C ALA A 347 -1.48 -9.63 -29.17
N PRO A 348 -2.11 -8.67 -28.48
CA PRO A 348 -2.41 -7.36 -29.04
C PRO A 348 -1.11 -6.54 -29.19
N GLU A 349 -1.00 -5.72 -30.23
CA GLU A 349 -0.08 -4.57 -30.13
C GLU A 349 -0.64 -3.58 -29.09
N PRO A 350 0.19 -2.93 -28.26
CA PRO A 350 1.66 -2.92 -28.27
C PRO A 350 2.34 -4.08 -27.51
N LEU A 351 1.61 -4.94 -26.81
CA LEU A 351 2.20 -6.02 -26.00
C LEU A 351 2.89 -7.10 -26.85
N ALA A 352 2.43 -7.31 -28.08
CA ALA A 352 3.09 -8.15 -29.08
C ALA A 352 4.50 -7.63 -29.46
N ALA A 353 4.77 -6.32 -29.36
CA ALA A 353 6.12 -5.79 -29.52
C ALA A 353 7.06 -6.24 -28.40
N TYR A 354 6.61 -6.26 -27.14
CA TYR A 354 7.38 -6.79 -26.03
C TYR A 354 7.49 -8.33 -26.09
N ALA A 355 6.42 -9.04 -26.48
CA ALA A 355 6.45 -10.48 -26.70
C ALA A 355 7.49 -10.92 -27.76
N ARG A 356 7.88 -10.02 -28.68
CA ARG A 356 8.98 -10.24 -29.63
C ARG A 356 10.37 -10.06 -29.02
N SER A 357 10.57 -9.19 -28.02
CA SER A 357 11.88 -9.05 -27.35
C SER A 357 12.20 -10.23 -26.42
N LEU A 358 11.19 -10.99 -25.96
CA LEU A 358 11.37 -12.23 -25.18
C LEU A 358 12.00 -13.39 -25.97
N GLN A 359 12.23 -13.25 -27.29
CA GLN A 359 12.81 -14.28 -28.14
C GLN A 359 14.32 -14.45 -27.88
N GLY A 360 14.67 -15.49 -27.12
CA GLY A 360 16.06 -15.74 -26.67
C GLY A 360 16.46 -14.99 -25.40
N ALA A 361 15.51 -14.33 -24.73
CA ALA A 361 15.72 -13.69 -23.43
C ALA A 361 15.73 -14.73 -22.28
N ASP A 362 16.41 -14.38 -21.19
CA ASP A 362 16.32 -15.06 -19.90
C ASP A 362 15.02 -14.62 -19.20
N LEU A 363 14.04 -15.52 -19.14
CA LEU A 363 12.69 -15.19 -18.65
C LEU A 363 12.61 -15.03 -17.14
N ASP A 364 13.50 -15.67 -16.38
CA ASP A 364 13.54 -15.52 -14.93
C ASP A 364 14.17 -14.16 -14.57
N ARG A 365 15.19 -13.75 -15.32
CA ARG A 365 15.74 -12.38 -15.24
C ARG A 365 14.72 -11.31 -15.65
N GLU A 366 14.03 -11.48 -16.78
CA GLU A 366 12.99 -10.53 -17.22
C GLU A 366 11.89 -10.41 -16.15
N ALA A 367 11.48 -11.52 -15.53
CA ALA A 367 10.51 -11.49 -14.44
C ALA A 367 11.01 -10.71 -13.20
N GLU A 368 12.28 -10.84 -12.82
CA GLU A 368 12.91 -10.05 -11.76
C GLU A 368 12.92 -8.54 -12.10
N GLU A 369 13.29 -8.18 -13.33
CA GLU A 369 13.28 -6.78 -13.79
C GLU A 369 11.85 -6.20 -13.86
N LEU A 370 10.83 -7.02 -14.20
CA LEU A 370 9.41 -6.63 -14.10
C LEU A 370 8.91 -6.51 -12.65
N ALA A 371 9.39 -7.33 -11.72
CA ALA A 371 9.02 -7.23 -10.30
C ALA A 371 9.54 -5.92 -9.68
N VAL A 372 10.76 -5.48 -10.06
CA VAL A 372 11.30 -4.17 -9.64
C VAL A 372 10.43 -3.02 -10.15
N ASP A 373 10.01 -3.02 -11.42
CA ASP A 373 9.14 -1.95 -11.97
C ASP A 373 7.73 -1.98 -11.35
N PHE A 374 7.17 -3.17 -11.09
CA PHE A 374 5.90 -3.35 -10.38
C PHE A 374 5.94 -2.75 -8.96
N ALA A 375 6.97 -3.10 -8.18
CA ALA A 375 7.14 -2.59 -6.83
C ALA A 375 7.36 -1.05 -6.81
N THR A 376 8.18 -0.55 -7.73
CA THR A 376 8.49 0.88 -7.89
C THR A 376 7.22 1.70 -8.19
N VAL A 377 6.36 1.21 -9.10
CA VAL A 377 5.26 2.02 -9.65
C VAL A 377 3.91 1.75 -8.97
N LEU A 378 3.53 0.48 -8.79
CA LEU A 378 2.19 0.08 -8.33
C LEU A 378 2.12 -0.21 -6.82
N LEU A 379 3.17 -0.80 -6.23
CA LEU A 379 3.27 -0.90 -4.75
C LEU A 379 3.76 0.40 -4.10
N GLY A 380 4.08 1.41 -4.91
CA GLY A 380 4.45 2.75 -4.45
C GLY A 380 5.82 2.84 -3.77
N MET A 381 6.74 1.92 -4.04
CA MET A 381 8.10 1.92 -3.48
C MET A 381 9.03 2.92 -4.19
N SER A 382 8.54 4.13 -4.48
CA SER A 382 9.26 5.18 -5.18
C SER A 382 8.92 6.58 -4.66
N PRO A 383 9.73 7.62 -4.96
CA PRO A 383 9.44 9.00 -4.54
C PRO A 383 8.17 9.60 -5.18
N HIS A 384 7.72 9.02 -6.31
CA HIS A 384 6.60 9.52 -7.12
C HIS A 384 5.68 8.34 -7.50
N PRO A 385 4.99 7.74 -6.52
CA PRO A 385 4.18 6.56 -6.72
C PRO A 385 2.97 6.85 -7.61
N VAL A 386 2.54 5.87 -8.40
CA VAL A 386 1.27 5.93 -9.14
C VAL A 386 0.23 5.19 -8.33
N PHE A 387 -0.89 5.84 -8.00
CA PHE A 387 -1.92 5.27 -7.14
C PHE A 387 -2.97 4.54 -7.97
N PRO A 388 -3.07 3.20 -7.95
CA PRO A 388 -4.05 2.45 -8.73
C PRO A 388 -5.47 2.51 -8.11
N TYR A 389 -6.00 3.71 -7.86
CA TYR A 389 -7.28 3.94 -7.19
C TYR A 389 -8.09 5.08 -7.82
N GLU A 390 -9.39 4.91 -8.06
CA GLU A 390 -10.25 5.97 -8.63
C GLU A 390 -10.26 7.23 -7.74
N SER A 391 -10.36 7.06 -6.43
CA SER A 391 -10.39 8.19 -5.49
C SER A 391 -9.16 9.09 -5.58
N ALA A 392 -7.98 8.54 -5.87
CA ALA A 392 -6.75 9.30 -6.09
C ALA A 392 -6.72 10.10 -7.40
N TYR A 393 -7.71 9.93 -8.27
CA TYR A 393 -7.88 10.65 -9.54
C TYR A 393 -9.15 11.51 -9.61
N ALA A 394 -10.11 11.35 -8.68
CA ALA A 394 -11.34 12.14 -8.65
C ALA A 394 -11.08 13.65 -8.46
N ASP A 395 -10.58 14.05 -7.29
CA ASP A 395 -10.55 15.47 -6.85
C ASP A 395 -9.20 16.17 -7.05
N GLY A 396 -8.23 15.53 -7.72
CA GLY A 396 -6.88 16.07 -7.95
C GLY A 396 -5.93 16.00 -6.75
N ASP A 397 -6.43 16.08 -5.51
CA ASP A 397 -5.65 16.05 -4.25
C ASP A 397 -4.93 14.72 -3.94
N ARG A 398 -5.06 13.70 -4.80
CA ARG A 398 -4.49 12.34 -4.63
C ARG A 398 -4.90 11.62 -3.32
N LEU A 399 -6.07 11.94 -2.78
CA LEU A 399 -6.61 11.35 -1.55
C LEU A 399 -7.37 10.06 -1.83
N LEU A 400 -7.15 9.03 -1.00
CA LEU A 400 -7.90 7.77 -1.03
C LEU A 400 -9.22 7.85 -0.25
N MET A 401 -10.06 6.82 -0.37
CA MET A 401 -11.31 6.65 0.41
C MET A 401 -12.32 7.80 0.22
N ARG A 402 -12.37 8.37 -0.99
CA ARG A 402 -13.30 9.45 -1.37
C ARG A 402 -14.71 8.89 -1.70
N PRO A 403 -15.78 9.71 -1.72
CA PRO A 403 -17.16 9.23 -1.92
C PRO A 403 -17.40 8.38 -3.17
N VAL A 404 -16.58 8.56 -4.22
CA VAL A 404 -16.62 7.75 -5.44
C VAL A 404 -16.37 6.25 -5.17
N ARG A 405 -15.52 5.90 -4.20
CA ARG A 405 -15.36 4.52 -3.72
C ARG A 405 -16.67 3.94 -3.20
N ASP A 406 -17.50 4.75 -2.54
CA ASP A 406 -18.78 4.27 -2.04
C ASP A 406 -19.79 4.04 -3.17
N ASP A 407 -19.64 4.71 -4.33
CA ASP A 407 -20.38 4.38 -5.56
C ASP A 407 -19.89 3.09 -6.21
N VAL A 408 -18.57 2.86 -6.27
CA VAL A 408 -17.98 1.56 -6.66
C VAL A 408 -18.54 0.41 -5.78
N VAL A 409 -18.52 0.58 -4.46
CA VAL A 409 -19.08 -0.40 -3.49
C VAL A 409 -20.59 -0.57 -3.67
N ARG A 410 -21.34 0.49 -4.01
CA ARG A 410 -22.78 0.39 -4.36
C ARG A 410 -22.98 -0.45 -5.62
N ALA A 411 -22.15 -0.26 -6.66
CA ALA A 411 -22.22 -1.03 -7.90
C ALA A 411 -21.92 -2.52 -7.68
N TYR A 412 -20.86 -2.84 -6.92
CA TYR A 412 -20.52 -4.21 -6.54
C TYR A 412 -21.69 -4.90 -5.82
N ALA A 413 -22.23 -4.26 -4.77
CA ALA A 413 -23.33 -4.77 -3.98
C ALA A 413 -24.62 -4.96 -4.78
N ALA A 414 -24.93 -4.06 -5.73
CA ALA A 414 -26.10 -4.16 -6.60
C ALA A 414 -26.02 -5.31 -7.64
N ALA A 415 -24.82 -5.82 -7.91
CA ALA A 415 -24.58 -6.98 -8.76
C ALA A 415 -24.37 -8.29 -7.99
N GLY A 416 -24.09 -8.22 -6.68
CA GLY A 416 -23.71 -9.39 -5.87
C GLY A 416 -22.21 -9.75 -5.95
N PHE A 417 -21.37 -8.83 -6.44
CA PHE A 417 -19.92 -8.96 -6.43
C PHE A 417 -19.34 -8.64 -5.05
N ALA A 418 -18.24 -9.29 -4.70
CA ALA A 418 -17.54 -9.08 -3.43
C ALA A 418 -16.02 -9.17 -3.62
N VAL A 419 -15.30 -8.22 -3.03
CA VAL A 419 -13.84 -8.23 -2.91
C VAL A 419 -13.45 -9.06 -1.67
N ASP A 420 -12.33 -9.78 -1.72
CA ASP A 420 -11.80 -10.50 -0.57
C ASP A 420 -11.29 -9.52 0.50
N PRO A 421 -11.88 -9.47 1.71
CA PRO A 421 -11.43 -8.58 2.77
C PRO A 421 -10.01 -8.88 3.28
N ALA A 422 -9.46 -10.08 3.02
CA ALA A 422 -8.08 -10.41 3.39
C ALA A 422 -7.04 -9.55 2.65
N LEU A 423 -7.36 -9.06 1.44
CA LEU A 423 -6.46 -8.20 0.65
C LEU A 423 -6.21 -6.84 1.32
N CYS A 424 -7.10 -6.38 2.20
CA CYS A 424 -6.99 -5.13 2.96
C CYS A 424 -6.80 -3.83 2.15
N LEU A 425 -7.10 -3.85 0.84
CA LEU A 425 -7.03 -2.68 -0.05
C LEU A 425 -8.41 -1.99 -0.19
N PRO A 426 -8.45 -0.67 -0.45
CA PRO A 426 -9.66 0.04 -0.88
C PRO A 426 -10.35 -0.61 -2.09
N GLU A 427 -11.68 -0.64 -2.07
CA GLU A 427 -12.52 -1.32 -3.06
C GLU A 427 -12.54 -0.64 -4.44
N ASP A 428 -12.10 0.62 -4.54
CA ASP A 428 -11.83 1.39 -5.76
C ASP A 428 -10.41 1.19 -6.30
N HIS A 429 -9.74 0.09 -5.91
CA HIS A 429 -8.49 -0.32 -6.54
C HIS A 429 -8.74 -0.83 -7.96
N LEU A 430 -7.92 -0.41 -8.93
CA LEU A 430 -8.09 -0.72 -10.35
C LEU A 430 -8.31 -2.21 -10.63
N ALA A 431 -7.54 -3.09 -9.98
CA ALA A 431 -7.70 -4.53 -10.18
C ALA A 431 -9.09 -5.05 -9.77
N PHE A 432 -9.76 -4.42 -8.80
CA PHE A 432 -11.12 -4.79 -8.40
C PHE A 432 -12.17 -4.25 -9.36
N GLU A 433 -11.98 -3.03 -9.87
CA GLU A 433 -12.86 -2.45 -10.90
C GLU A 433 -12.80 -3.26 -12.21
N LEU A 434 -11.60 -3.65 -12.63
CA LEU A 434 -11.40 -4.54 -13.79
C LEU A 434 -11.96 -5.96 -13.53
N ALA A 435 -11.76 -6.51 -12.32
CA ALA A 435 -12.36 -7.80 -11.95
C ALA A 435 -13.90 -7.74 -11.91
N PHE A 436 -14.48 -6.60 -11.53
CA PHE A 436 -15.92 -6.39 -11.55
C PHE A 436 -16.48 -6.33 -12.97
N VAL A 437 -15.82 -5.62 -13.87
CA VAL A 437 -16.18 -5.60 -15.31
C VAL A 437 -16.03 -6.99 -15.94
N SER A 438 -14.97 -7.73 -15.59
CA SER A 438 -14.80 -9.15 -15.95
C SER A 438 -15.96 -10.03 -15.47
N TYR A 439 -16.38 -9.86 -14.20
CA TYR A 439 -17.52 -10.56 -13.62
C TYR A 439 -18.84 -10.27 -14.35
N LEU A 440 -19.11 -9.00 -14.67
CA LEU A 440 -20.30 -8.61 -15.44
C LEU A 440 -20.26 -9.16 -16.87
N ALA A 441 -19.09 -9.20 -17.51
CA ALA A 441 -18.90 -9.77 -18.84
C ALA A 441 -19.11 -11.30 -18.84
N ARG A 442 -18.67 -12.03 -17.79
CA ARG A 442 -18.98 -13.46 -17.67
C ARG A 442 -20.48 -13.70 -17.42
N CYS A 443 -21.12 -12.88 -16.58
CA CYS A 443 -22.57 -12.95 -16.37
C CYS A 443 -23.37 -12.70 -17.65
N GLU A 444 -22.87 -11.83 -18.54
CA GLU A 444 -23.41 -11.62 -19.88
C GLU A 444 -23.21 -12.86 -20.78
N ALA A 445 -22.01 -13.45 -20.78
CA ALA A 445 -21.70 -14.66 -21.54
C ALA A 445 -22.53 -15.89 -21.10
N ASP A 446 -22.65 -16.13 -19.79
CA ASP A 446 -23.45 -17.21 -19.21
C ASP A 446 -24.95 -17.06 -19.56
N ALA A 447 -25.46 -15.83 -19.56
CA ALA A 447 -26.84 -15.54 -19.94
C ALA A 447 -27.09 -15.77 -21.44
N TRP A 448 -26.16 -15.37 -22.32
CA TRP A 448 -26.21 -15.72 -23.75
C TRP A 448 -26.17 -17.23 -23.98
N ALA A 449 -25.30 -17.96 -23.28
CA ALA A 449 -25.21 -19.42 -23.36
C ALA A 449 -26.49 -20.13 -22.87
N ALA A 450 -27.18 -19.55 -21.88
CA ALA A 450 -28.49 -20.02 -21.39
C ALA A 450 -29.67 -19.61 -22.29
N GLY A 451 -29.48 -18.68 -23.23
CA GLY A 451 -30.54 -18.10 -24.06
C GLY A 451 -31.42 -17.05 -23.36
N ASP A 452 -30.95 -16.48 -22.24
CA ASP A 452 -31.63 -15.40 -21.51
C ASP A 452 -31.15 -14.03 -22.00
N GLU A 453 -31.71 -13.60 -23.14
CA GLU A 453 -31.41 -12.30 -23.77
C GLU A 453 -31.66 -11.11 -22.84
N ALA A 454 -32.60 -11.24 -21.88
CA ALA A 454 -32.97 -10.17 -20.96
C ALA A 454 -31.93 -9.99 -19.85
N THR A 455 -31.46 -11.10 -19.25
CA THR A 455 -30.35 -11.06 -18.29
C THR A 455 -29.04 -10.66 -18.98
N ALA A 456 -28.77 -11.14 -20.19
CA ALA A 456 -27.59 -10.76 -20.97
C ALA A 456 -27.57 -9.24 -21.26
N ALA A 457 -28.66 -8.68 -21.78
CA ALA A 457 -28.79 -7.24 -22.02
C ALA A 457 -28.68 -6.41 -20.72
N GLN A 458 -29.18 -6.93 -19.58
CA GLN A 458 -29.02 -6.25 -18.29
C GLN A 458 -27.55 -6.27 -17.81
N ALA A 459 -26.83 -7.39 -17.97
CA ALA A 459 -25.41 -7.48 -17.63
C ALA A 459 -24.57 -6.52 -18.49
N ALA A 460 -24.79 -6.53 -19.82
CA ALA A 460 -24.17 -5.61 -20.77
C ALA A 460 -24.41 -4.13 -20.40
N ALA A 461 -25.65 -3.76 -20.06
CA ALA A 461 -26.01 -2.39 -19.69
C ALA A 461 -25.38 -1.94 -18.37
N ARG A 462 -25.29 -2.83 -17.37
CA ARG A 462 -24.57 -2.55 -16.11
C ARG A 462 -23.08 -2.36 -16.37
N ARG A 463 -22.49 -3.22 -17.21
CA ARG A 463 -21.07 -3.19 -17.58
C ARG A 463 -20.71 -1.88 -18.30
N ALA A 464 -21.44 -1.54 -19.36
CA ALA A 464 -21.25 -0.29 -20.11
C ALA A 464 -21.59 1.00 -19.32
N ALA A 465 -22.36 0.88 -18.22
CA ALA A 465 -22.50 1.98 -17.27
C ALA A 465 -21.25 2.12 -16.40
N PHE A 466 -20.77 1.04 -15.79
CA PHE A 466 -19.58 1.07 -14.94
C PHE A 466 -18.28 1.42 -15.70
N GLU A 467 -18.09 0.87 -16.91
CA GLU A 467 -16.98 1.20 -17.80
C GLU A 467 -16.91 2.70 -18.11
N ARG A 468 -18.05 3.37 -18.29
CA ARG A 468 -18.15 4.80 -18.60
C ARG A 468 -18.03 5.69 -17.34
N ASP A 469 -18.81 5.36 -16.31
CA ASP A 469 -19.01 6.26 -15.16
C ASP A 469 -17.86 6.15 -14.14
N HIS A 470 -17.20 4.98 -14.05
CA HIS A 470 -16.01 4.75 -13.25
C HIS A 470 -14.74 4.73 -14.11
N LEU A 471 -14.38 3.60 -14.74
CA LEU A 471 -13.09 3.43 -15.43
C LEU A 471 -12.76 4.59 -16.39
N GLY A 472 -13.70 4.97 -17.28
CA GLY A 472 -13.53 6.08 -18.22
C GLY A 472 -13.34 7.47 -17.59
N SER A 473 -13.70 7.65 -16.31
CA SER A 473 -13.50 8.89 -15.54
C SER A 473 -12.01 9.15 -15.23
N TRP A 474 -11.24 8.07 -15.03
CA TRP A 474 -9.93 8.15 -14.37
C TRP A 474 -8.82 7.34 -15.05
N VAL A 475 -9.12 6.19 -15.64
CA VAL A 475 -8.15 5.27 -16.24
C VAL A 475 -7.25 5.93 -17.28
N PRO A 476 -7.72 6.80 -18.20
CA PRO A 476 -6.84 7.49 -19.16
C PRO A 476 -5.77 8.36 -18.49
N ARG A 477 -6.07 8.92 -17.30
CA ARG A 477 -5.12 9.72 -16.52
C ARG A 477 -4.17 8.82 -15.72
N PHE A 478 -4.68 7.74 -15.12
CA PHE A 478 -3.85 6.73 -14.46
C PHE A 478 -2.86 6.06 -15.41
N ALA A 479 -3.31 5.62 -16.58
CA ALA A 479 -2.47 4.99 -17.60
C ALA A 479 -1.37 5.93 -18.12
N ALA A 480 -1.65 7.23 -18.27
CA ALA A 480 -0.67 8.23 -18.65
C ALA A 480 0.37 8.51 -17.53
N ASP A 481 0.03 8.27 -16.27
CA ASP A 481 0.97 8.29 -15.14
C ASP A 481 1.77 6.98 -15.07
N TRP A 482 1.11 5.82 -15.17
CA TRP A 482 1.71 4.48 -15.17
C TRP A 482 2.76 4.33 -16.28
N ALA A 483 2.40 4.62 -17.53
CA ALA A 483 3.31 4.54 -18.67
C ALA A 483 4.48 5.55 -18.63
N ARG A 484 4.39 6.58 -17.77
CA ARG A 484 5.44 7.59 -17.57
C ARG A 484 6.36 7.26 -16.40
N ALA A 485 5.85 6.52 -15.41
CA ALA A 485 6.62 6.04 -14.26
C ALA A 485 7.34 4.72 -14.53
N SER A 486 6.74 3.82 -15.32
CA SER A 486 7.30 2.51 -15.65
C SER A 486 8.56 2.60 -16.52
N ALA A 487 9.63 1.98 -16.03
CA ALA A 487 10.85 1.75 -16.79
C ALA A 487 10.68 0.66 -17.86
N SER A 488 9.79 -0.31 -17.63
CA SER A 488 9.62 -1.45 -18.52
C SER A 488 8.70 -1.17 -19.72
N PRO A 489 9.10 -1.56 -20.95
CA PRO A 489 8.22 -1.58 -22.11
C PRO A 489 6.95 -2.43 -21.92
N PHE A 490 6.98 -3.42 -21.02
CA PHE A 490 5.82 -4.26 -20.70
C PHE A 490 4.68 -3.46 -20.04
N TYR A 491 4.98 -2.73 -18.96
CA TYR A 491 3.96 -1.93 -18.27
C TYR A 491 3.55 -0.70 -19.07
N GLN A 492 4.47 -0.12 -19.86
CA GLN A 492 4.12 0.89 -20.87
C GLN A 492 3.17 0.33 -21.95
N ALA A 493 3.24 -0.96 -22.28
CA ALA A 493 2.31 -1.62 -23.18
C ALA A 493 0.96 -1.94 -22.49
N LEU A 494 0.96 -2.47 -21.27
CA LEU A 494 -0.26 -2.71 -20.50
C LEU A 494 -1.07 -1.44 -20.25
N ALA A 495 -0.41 -0.33 -19.90
CA ALA A 495 -1.06 0.96 -19.71
C ALA A 495 -1.80 1.44 -20.97
N ARG A 496 -1.27 1.16 -22.17
CA ARG A 496 -1.94 1.48 -23.44
C ARG A 496 -3.13 0.56 -23.70
N LEU A 497 -2.96 -0.76 -23.54
CA LEU A 497 -4.05 -1.73 -23.67
C LEU A 497 -5.21 -1.44 -22.71
N LEU A 498 -4.91 -0.97 -21.50
CA LEU A 498 -5.90 -0.56 -20.51
C LEU A 498 -6.73 0.64 -21.02
N VAL A 499 -6.12 1.63 -21.66
CA VAL A 499 -6.86 2.72 -22.32
C VAL A 499 -7.66 2.22 -23.52
N ASP A 500 -7.05 1.41 -24.39
CA ASP A 500 -7.70 0.88 -25.60
C ASP A 500 -8.92 -0.01 -25.27
N LEU A 501 -8.90 -0.73 -24.13
CA LEU A 501 -10.01 -1.57 -23.67
C LEU A 501 -11.11 -0.77 -22.93
N THR A 502 -10.74 0.30 -22.21
CA THR A 502 -11.69 1.15 -21.45
C THR A 502 -12.20 2.37 -22.22
N ALA A 503 -11.79 2.53 -23.48
CA ALA A 503 -12.25 3.61 -24.35
C ALA A 503 -13.78 3.48 -24.62
N PRO A 504 -14.54 4.59 -24.61
CA PRO A 504 -15.96 4.56 -24.97
C PRO A 504 -16.13 4.23 -26.46
N ALA A 505 -17.04 3.28 -26.75
CA ALA A 505 -17.35 2.75 -28.08
C ALA A 505 -18.33 3.59 -28.91
#